data_AF-A0A495EED8-F1
#
_entry.id   AF-A0A495EED8-F1
#
_cell.length_a   1.000
_cell.length_b   1.000
_cell.length_c   1.000
_cell.angle_alpha   90.00
_cell.angle_beta   90.00
_cell.angle_gamma   90.00
#
_symmetry.space_group_name_H-M   'P 1'
#
loop_
_entity.id
_entity.type
_entity.pdbx_description
1 polymer ?
#
loop_
_entity_poly.entity_id
_entity_poly.type
_entity_poly.pdbx_seq_one_letter_code
_entity_poly.pdbx_strand_id
1 'polypeptide(L)'
;MKKLFKIYSIVLAIFIVGCTENPLEDVEGSAWKKERNIISILVEGQIGTAAIEREFEDAKINIYAKIENIADISKVEIKDIELSYGSSTINSKGTTLDLTSGTSTISVVSGAGKTLEWEVSLLPFKSDLEGSWYVGDVRMYCDMFTWETWGWEKNESIFGYLPELGPEWDNEIIFTVEGADEKGNPFGAYEHTGGNDGLFGNFGDTAKSWNFNERFRKIPMGTGTWLRDFERNMVIITDENRVQHELELEVLADTGEVVLKSELPYLADQFNWTDTDWSYEELSHMSNPMWYVLTKERVLQTGNSITGLGVKDQVGDTVIDNDAKEITVTIEDNGADISMIALENLGISFGASANVSEGETLDFSTNNESTITVTSEIGESTTWTIKLQIDLDLSDVSIAGTWTINEIGVYSDLFTWETWGWEKNELLNNYLPSAGKELDNTITFVVEGVNGENPYGTFENNAGADSEYGDFVSDDTSWPETDFNSRFRKVPTESGTWELVGETVTIIDNEGAEFVLTLEVKTGTEIALTSEIEFLADLFSWDNTNYSYEETAHMSKKMWYNLSK
;
A
#
# COMPACT_ATOMS: atom_id res chain seq x y z
N MET A 1 -70.65 -36.30 87.84
CA MET A 1 -69.18 -36.35 88.03
C MET A 1 -68.50 -37.52 87.32
N LYS A 2 -68.98 -38.78 87.38
CA LYS A 2 -68.31 -39.93 86.70
C LYS A 2 -68.23 -39.86 85.16
N LYS A 3 -69.13 -39.15 84.48
CA LYS A 3 -69.10 -38.95 83.02
C LYS A 3 -68.09 -37.88 82.57
N LEU A 4 -67.90 -36.81 83.36
CA LEU A 4 -66.89 -35.79 83.07
C LEU A 4 -65.46 -36.31 83.28
N PHE A 5 -65.24 -37.17 84.28
CA PHE A 5 -63.92 -37.77 84.52
C PHE A 5 -63.50 -38.70 83.36
N LYS A 6 -64.44 -39.46 82.78
CA LYS A 6 -64.16 -40.30 81.60
C LYS A 6 -63.83 -39.49 80.35
N ILE A 7 -64.48 -38.34 80.16
CA ILE A 7 -64.19 -37.43 79.04
C ILE A 7 -62.80 -36.79 79.23
N TYR A 8 -62.46 -36.36 80.45
CA TYR A 8 -61.12 -35.84 80.76
C TYR A 8 -60.02 -36.88 80.57
N SER A 9 -60.23 -38.14 80.96
CA SER A 9 -59.25 -39.21 80.75
C SER A 9 -59.07 -39.59 79.28
N ILE A 10 -60.12 -39.48 78.45
CA ILE A 10 -60.02 -39.73 77.00
C ILE A 10 -59.30 -38.57 76.30
N VAL A 11 -59.59 -37.32 76.66
CA VAL A 11 -58.87 -36.15 76.13
C VAL A 11 -57.40 -36.18 76.55
N LEU A 12 -57.09 -36.55 77.80
CA LEU A 12 -55.71 -36.69 78.26
C LEU A 12 -54.97 -37.85 77.56
N ALA A 13 -55.65 -38.96 77.25
CA ALA A 13 -55.08 -40.06 76.47
C ALA A 13 -54.83 -39.67 75.00
N ILE A 14 -55.67 -38.82 74.40
CA ILE A 14 -55.46 -38.28 73.04
C ILE A 14 -54.26 -37.32 73.02
N PHE A 15 -54.02 -36.55 74.08
CA PHE A 15 -52.83 -35.70 74.20
C PHE A 15 -51.53 -36.49 74.43
N ILE A 16 -51.57 -37.70 75.00
CA ILE A 16 -50.37 -38.55 75.19
C ILE A 16 -49.99 -39.32 73.91
N VAL A 17 -50.93 -39.50 72.97
CA VAL A 17 -50.67 -40.10 71.64
C VAL A 17 -50.23 -39.04 70.60
N GLY A 18 -50.37 -37.75 70.91
CA GLY A 18 -50.02 -36.63 70.01
C GLY A 18 -48.54 -36.22 70.00
N CYS A 19 -47.68 -36.86 70.80
CA CYS A 19 -46.23 -36.57 70.84
C CYS A 19 -45.43 -37.85 70.64
N THR A 20 -45.31 -38.33 69.40
CA THR A 20 -44.32 -39.34 69.02
C THR A 20 -43.55 -38.97 67.75
N GLU A 21 -43.56 -37.71 67.33
CA GLU A 21 -42.51 -37.20 66.46
C GLU A 21 -41.60 -36.37 67.36
N ASN A 22 -40.36 -36.85 67.53
CA ASN A 22 -39.35 -36.10 68.25
C ASN A 22 -39.07 -34.84 67.40
N PRO A 23 -39.39 -33.62 67.88
CA PRO A 23 -39.17 -32.40 67.11
C PRO A 23 -37.68 -32.13 66.83
N LEU A 24 -36.78 -32.88 67.46
CA LEU A 24 -35.34 -32.89 67.23
C LEU A 24 -34.88 -34.08 66.36
N GLU A 25 -35.76 -34.99 65.92
CA GLU A 25 -35.41 -36.11 65.03
C GLU A 25 -34.80 -35.61 63.72
N ASP A 26 -35.28 -34.46 63.24
CA ASP A 26 -34.75 -33.77 62.06
C ASP A 26 -33.39 -33.09 62.30
N VAL A 27 -32.90 -33.04 63.54
CA VAL A 27 -31.65 -32.36 63.96
C VAL A 27 -30.65 -33.36 64.59
N GLU A 28 -31.13 -34.49 65.11
CA GLU A 28 -30.33 -35.57 65.69
C GLU A 28 -29.84 -36.54 64.60
N GLY A 29 -28.54 -36.88 64.59
CA GLY A 29 -27.96 -37.82 63.63
C GLY A 29 -27.67 -37.21 62.24
N SER A 30 -27.96 -37.95 61.16
CA SER A 30 -27.75 -37.51 59.77
C SER A 30 -29.02 -37.01 59.08
N ALA A 31 -30.18 -37.03 59.77
CA ALA A 31 -31.48 -36.64 59.22
C ALA A 31 -31.57 -35.18 58.77
N TRP A 32 -30.76 -34.28 59.36
CA TRP A 32 -30.66 -32.87 58.95
C TRP A 32 -29.89 -32.67 57.64
N LYS A 33 -29.05 -33.64 57.22
CA LYS A 33 -28.25 -33.57 55.99
C LYS A 33 -29.10 -33.92 54.77
N LYS A 34 -30.12 -33.10 54.49
CA LYS A 34 -31.10 -33.32 53.42
C LYS A 34 -30.63 -32.76 52.06
N GLU A 35 -29.54 -32.01 52.01
CA GLU A 35 -29.01 -31.41 50.78
C GLU A 35 -28.59 -32.45 49.73
N ARG A 36 -28.88 -32.15 48.46
CA ARG A 36 -28.64 -33.01 47.27
C ARG A 36 -28.24 -32.17 46.05
N ASN A 37 -27.64 -31.00 46.29
CA ASN A 37 -27.25 -30.09 45.21
C ASN A 37 -25.91 -30.50 44.60
N ILE A 38 -25.83 -30.32 43.29
CA ILE A 38 -24.57 -30.17 42.56
C ILE A 38 -24.28 -28.67 42.58
N ILE A 39 -23.09 -28.29 43.06
CA ILE A 39 -22.64 -26.90 43.16
C ILE A 39 -21.96 -26.48 41.85
N SER A 40 -21.15 -27.38 41.29
CA SER A 40 -20.46 -27.17 40.01
C SER A 40 -20.19 -28.51 39.35
N ILE A 41 -20.08 -28.51 38.03
CA ILE A 41 -19.69 -29.67 37.23
C ILE A 41 -18.89 -29.19 36.02
N LEU A 42 -17.84 -29.94 35.68
CA LEU A 42 -17.01 -29.76 34.50
C LEU A 42 -16.88 -31.10 33.77
N VAL A 43 -17.24 -31.14 32.50
CA VAL A 43 -17.10 -32.32 31.64
C VAL A 43 -16.16 -32.06 30.47
N GLU A 44 -15.71 -33.12 29.80
CA GLU A 44 -14.92 -33.04 28.57
C GLU A 44 -15.64 -32.21 27.49
N GLY A 45 -14.90 -31.29 26.85
CA GLY A 45 -15.41 -30.44 25.77
C GLY A 45 -16.35 -29.32 26.21
N GLN A 46 -16.60 -29.16 27.52
CA GLN A 46 -17.42 -28.08 28.07
C GLN A 46 -16.77 -26.72 27.83
N ILE A 47 -17.60 -25.77 27.38
CA ILE A 47 -17.28 -24.35 27.25
C ILE A 47 -18.23 -23.58 28.16
N GLY A 48 -17.66 -22.74 29.02
CA GLY A 48 -18.34 -21.95 30.02
C GLY A 48 -18.68 -22.71 31.31
N THR A 49 -19.45 -22.04 32.17
CA THR A 49 -20.00 -22.65 33.37
C THR A 49 -21.30 -23.38 33.05
N ALA A 50 -21.53 -24.52 33.71
CA ALA A 50 -22.78 -25.25 33.56
C ALA A 50 -23.93 -24.46 34.20
N ALA A 51 -25.07 -24.35 33.51
CA ALA A 51 -26.26 -23.75 34.08
C ALA A 51 -26.98 -24.79 34.95
N ILE A 52 -26.88 -24.63 36.27
CA ILE A 52 -27.45 -25.55 37.26
C ILE A 52 -28.73 -24.93 37.81
N GLU A 53 -29.86 -25.54 37.51
CA GLU A 53 -31.19 -25.08 37.90
C GLU A 53 -31.88 -26.14 38.75
N ARG A 54 -32.50 -25.72 39.86
CA ARG A 54 -33.25 -26.63 40.73
C ARG A 54 -34.52 -25.98 41.25
N GLU A 55 -35.64 -26.62 40.94
CA GLU A 55 -36.96 -26.32 41.47
C GLU A 55 -37.48 -27.55 42.24
N PHE A 56 -37.21 -27.58 43.55
CA PHE A 56 -37.51 -28.70 44.45
C PHE A 56 -36.88 -30.05 44.04
N GLU A 57 -37.63 -30.87 43.30
CA GLU A 57 -37.24 -32.20 42.81
C GLU A 57 -37.03 -32.20 41.29
N ASP A 58 -37.29 -31.09 40.59
CA ASP A 58 -36.86 -30.87 39.20
C ASP A 58 -35.46 -30.26 39.23
N ALA A 59 -34.44 -31.03 38.84
CA ALA A 59 -33.04 -30.65 38.91
C ALA A 59 -32.39 -30.85 37.54
N LYS A 60 -31.90 -29.75 36.95
CA LYS A 60 -31.39 -29.71 35.57
C LYS A 60 -30.02 -29.08 35.53
N ILE A 61 -29.17 -29.59 34.64
CA ILE A 61 -27.86 -29.07 34.31
C ILE A 61 -27.78 -28.93 32.80
N ASN A 62 -27.60 -27.72 32.31
CA ASN A 62 -27.29 -27.49 30.90
C ASN A 62 -25.79 -27.23 30.75
N ILE A 63 -25.13 -28.09 29.99
CA ILE A 63 -23.71 -27.99 29.67
C ILE A 63 -23.60 -27.55 28.22
N TYR A 64 -22.93 -26.43 27.97
CA TYR A 64 -22.59 -26.01 26.62
C TYR A 64 -21.23 -26.58 26.25
N ALA A 65 -21.14 -27.23 25.09
CA ALA A 65 -19.91 -27.89 24.65
C ALA A 65 -19.76 -27.83 23.14
N LYS A 66 -18.49 -27.84 22.70
CA LYS A 66 -18.17 -28.05 21.28
C LYS A 66 -18.09 -29.54 21.03
N ILE A 67 -19.18 -30.13 20.52
CA ILE A 67 -19.38 -31.59 20.42
C ILE A 67 -18.25 -32.26 19.63
N GLU A 68 -17.70 -31.59 18.63
CA GLU A 68 -16.55 -32.07 17.83
C GLU A 68 -15.25 -32.23 18.63
N ASN A 69 -15.13 -31.57 19.78
CA ASN A 69 -13.99 -31.72 20.69
C ASN A 69 -14.16 -32.87 21.70
N ILE A 70 -15.29 -33.60 21.65
CA ILE A 70 -15.57 -34.74 22.51
C ILE A 70 -15.23 -36.03 21.74
N ALA A 71 -14.28 -36.82 22.23
CA ALA A 71 -13.81 -38.00 21.51
C ALA A 71 -14.89 -39.10 21.35
N ASP A 72 -15.76 -39.27 22.34
CA ASP A 72 -16.86 -40.23 22.34
C ASP A 72 -18.04 -39.71 23.19
N ILE A 73 -19.13 -39.31 22.54
CA ILE A 73 -20.33 -38.77 23.20
C ILE A 73 -21.05 -39.80 24.09
N SER A 74 -20.77 -41.10 23.93
CA SER A 74 -21.27 -42.15 24.82
C SER A 74 -20.45 -42.29 26.11
N LYS A 75 -19.29 -41.61 26.20
CA LYS A 75 -18.34 -41.70 27.31
C LYS A 75 -17.72 -40.35 27.68
N VAL A 76 -18.54 -39.30 27.78
CA VAL A 76 -18.06 -37.95 28.14
C VAL A 76 -17.50 -37.96 29.56
N GLU A 77 -16.21 -37.66 29.73
CA GLU A 77 -15.55 -37.73 31.04
C GLU A 77 -15.92 -36.53 31.94
N ILE A 78 -16.26 -36.80 33.20
CA ILE A 78 -16.41 -35.77 34.25
C ILE A 78 -15.02 -35.38 34.75
N LYS A 79 -14.59 -34.15 34.45
CA LYS A 79 -13.29 -33.59 34.87
C LYS A 79 -13.31 -33.04 36.27
N ASP A 80 -14.46 -32.51 36.70
CA ASP A 80 -14.68 -32.07 38.08
C ASP A 80 -16.18 -32.05 38.45
N ILE A 81 -16.49 -32.24 39.72
CA ILE A 81 -17.85 -32.13 40.25
C ILE A 81 -17.81 -31.80 41.73
N GLU A 82 -18.50 -30.73 42.12
CA GLU A 82 -18.64 -30.31 43.51
C GLU A 82 -20.09 -30.52 43.97
N LEU A 83 -20.25 -31.10 45.16
CA LEU A 83 -21.56 -31.42 45.72
C LEU A 83 -21.80 -30.67 47.03
N SER A 84 -23.08 -30.48 47.36
CA SER A 84 -23.50 -29.93 48.65
C SER A 84 -22.99 -30.74 49.85
N TYR A 85 -22.75 -30.04 50.97
CA TYR A 85 -22.18 -30.63 52.16
C TYR A 85 -22.94 -31.88 52.65
N GLY A 86 -22.24 -33.01 52.72
CA GLY A 86 -22.79 -34.27 53.20
C GLY A 86 -23.59 -35.07 52.18
N SER A 87 -23.61 -34.66 50.91
CA SER A 87 -24.14 -35.45 49.80
C SER A 87 -23.06 -36.30 49.11
N SER A 88 -23.48 -37.31 48.35
CA SER A 88 -22.60 -38.24 47.65
C SER A 88 -23.20 -38.68 46.32
N THR A 89 -22.36 -39.02 45.34
CA THR A 89 -22.77 -39.55 44.04
C THR A 89 -21.79 -40.61 43.57
N ILE A 90 -22.24 -41.48 42.65
CA ILE A 90 -21.37 -42.43 41.95
C ILE A 90 -20.64 -41.77 40.77
N ASN A 91 -21.18 -40.66 40.24
CA ASN A 91 -20.64 -39.91 39.12
C ASN A 91 -19.58 -38.91 39.59
N SER A 92 -18.42 -39.41 40.03
CA SER A 92 -17.30 -38.58 40.49
C SER A 92 -16.35 -38.20 39.35
N LYS A 93 -15.38 -37.33 39.62
CA LYS A 93 -14.25 -37.04 38.74
C LYS A 93 -13.63 -38.34 38.18
N GLY A 94 -13.43 -38.40 36.87
CA GLY A 94 -12.91 -39.55 36.12
C GLY A 94 -13.96 -40.59 35.69
N THR A 95 -15.23 -40.42 36.08
CA THR A 95 -16.34 -41.24 35.54
C THR A 95 -16.88 -40.66 34.24
N THR A 96 -17.69 -41.42 33.51
CA THR A 96 -18.22 -41.01 32.19
C THR A 96 -19.74 -40.92 32.17
N LEU A 97 -20.27 -40.03 31.34
CA LEU A 97 -21.69 -39.88 31.04
C LEU A 97 -21.98 -40.29 29.59
N ASP A 98 -23.08 -41.01 29.38
CA ASP A 98 -23.62 -41.26 28.04
C ASP A 98 -24.61 -40.15 27.69
N LEU A 99 -24.26 -39.34 26.70
CA LEU A 99 -25.03 -38.20 26.20
C LEU A 99 -25.44 -38.39 24.74
N THR A 100 -25.42 -39.62 24.22
CA THR A 100 -25.83 -39.95 22.83
C THR A 100 -27.27 -39.52 22.51
N SER A 101 -28.14 -39.50 23.52
CA SER A 101 -29.53 -39.06 23.39
C SER A 101 -29.73 -37.55 23.58
N GLY A 102 -28.66 -36.80 23.85
CA GLY A 102 -28.68 -35.38 24.22
C GLY A 102 -28.76 -35.14 25.74
N THR A 103 -29.19 -36.13 26.52
CA THR A 103 -29.36 -36.04 27.98
C THR A 103 -28.79 -37.26 28.71
N SER A 104 -28.35 -37.07 29.95
CA SER A 104 -27.91 -38.11 30.89
C SER A 104 -28.42 -37.79 32.30
N THR A 105 -28.24 -38.70 33.27
CA THR A 105 -28.70 -38.49 34.65
C THR A 105 -27.60 -38.71 35.67
N ILE A 106 -27.46 -37.79 36.63
CA ILE A 106 -26.59 -37.94 37.80
C ILE A 106 -27.45 -38.10 39.06
N SER A 107 -27.25 -39.21 39.77
CA SER A 107 -27.97 -39.50 40.99
C SER A 107 -27.20 -38.97 42.21
N VAL A 108 -27.80 -38.05 42.98
CA VAL A 108 -27.20 -37.48 44.20
C VAL A 108 -27.94 -37.97 45.45
N VAL A 109 -27.22 -38.63 46.34
CA VAL A 109 -27.71 -39.17 47.60
C VAL A 109 -27.31 -38.26 48.75
N SER A 110 -28.30 -37.73 49.46
CA SER A 110 -28.13 -36.93 50.69
C SER A 110 -27.55 -37.76 51.84
N GLY A 111 -26.95 -37.10 52.83
CA GLY A 111 -26.51 -37.75 54.07
C GLY A 111 -27.63 -38.40 54.88
N ALA A 112 -28.88 -38.02 54.61
CA ALA A 112 -30.10 -38.65 55.13
C ALA A 112 -30.61 -39.85 54.30
N GLY A 113 -29.91 -40.23 53.23
CA GLY A 113 -30.25 -41.41 52.40
C GLY A 113 -31.36 -41.20 51.36
N LYS A 114 -31.83 -39.96 51.16
CA LYS A 114 -32.74 -39.61 50.05
C LYS A 114 -31.95 -39.32 48.78
N THR A 115 -32.52 -39.66 47.63
CA THR A 115 -31.92 -39.49 46.29
C THR A 115 -32.64 -38.39 45.50
N LEU A 116 -31.89 -37.65 44.69
CA LEU A 116 -32.38 -36.73 43.66
C LEU A 116 -31.65 -37.02 42.35
N GLU A 117 -32.40 -37.14 41.26
CA GLU A 117 -31.85 -37.31 39.92
C GLU A 117 -31.69 -35.95 39.25
N TRP A 118 -30.48 -35.65 38.79
CA TRP A 118 -30.16 -34.47 38.01
C TRP A 118 -30.12 -34.82 36.53
N GLU A 119 -30.97 -34.18 35.73
CA GLU A 119 -30.93 -34.29 34.27
C GLU A 119 -29.81 -33.41 33.73
N VAL A 120 -28.84 -34.01 33.06
CA VAL A 120 -27.71 -33.33 32.44
C VAL A 120 -27.92 -33.30 30.94
N SER A 121 -28.08 -32.11 30.36
CA SER A 121 -28.26 -31.88 28.93
C SER A 121 -26.98 -31.31 28.32
N LEU A 122 -26.57 -31.85 27.18
CA LEU A 122 -25.45 -31.33 26.39
C LEU A 122 -25.99 -30.49 25.23
N LEU A 123 -25.71 -29.19 25.26
CA LEU A 123 -26.12 -28.25 24.23
C LEU A 123 -24.90 -27.81 23.41
N PRO A 124 -25.06 -27.61 22.09
CA PRO A 124 -23.97 -27.09 21.27
C PRO A 124 -23.61 -25.67 21.72
N PHE A 125 -22.34 -25.43 21.99
CA PHE A 125 -21.83 -24.08 22.22
C PHE A 125 -21.80 -23.31 20.89
N LYS A 126 -22.34 -22.09 20.91
CA LYS A 126 -22.23 -21.14 19.80
C LYS A 126 -21.45 -19.93 20.32
N SER A 127 -20.24 -19.74 19.82
CA SER A 127 -19.41 -18.59 20.17
C SER A 127 -19.99 -17.30 19.58
N ASP A 128 -19.87 -16.21 20.32
CA ASP A 128 -20.22 -14.87 19.83
C ASP A 128 -19.19 -14.34 18.81
N LEU A 129 -17.96 -14.87 18.85
CA LEU A 129 -16.84 -14.39 18.03
C LEU A 129 -16.41 -15.36 16.93
N GLU A 130 -16.79 -16.64 16.98
CA GLU A 130 -16.30 -17.63 16.02
C GLU A 130 -16.73 -17.31 14.58
N GLY A 131 -15.76 -17.42 13.66
CA GLY A 131 -15.91 -17.18 12.24
C GLY A 131 -15.09 -15.97 11.75
N SER A 132 -15.35 -15.62 10.49
CA SER A 132 -14.78 -14.47 9.81
C SER A 132 -15.59 -13.21 10.04
N TRP A 133 -14.89 -12.10 10.21
CA TRP A 133 -15.44 -10.76 10.41
C TRP A 133 -14.68 -9.76 9.56
N TYR A 134 -15.41 -8.80 8.99
CA TYR A 134 -14.83 -7.66 8.30
C TYR A 134 -14.86 -6.43 9.19
N VAL A 135 -13.91 -5.52 8.99
CA VAL A 135 -13.92 -4.22 9.65
C VAL A 135 -15.03 -3.37 9.05
N GLY A 136 -16.07 -3.11 9.85
CA GLY A 136 -17.23 -2.29 9.45
C GLY A 136 -17.11 -0.82 9.86
N ASP A 137 -16.35 -0.50 10.90
CA ASP A 137 -15.98 0.87 11.26
C ASP A 137 -14.85 0.82 12.32
N VAL A 138 -14.10 1.91 12.44
CA VAL A 138 -13.17 2.14 13.55
C VAL A 138 -13.51 3.50 14.12
N ARG A 139 -14.01 3.52 15.35
CA ARG A 139 -14.61 4.72 15.95
C ARG A 139 -13.88 5.14 17.21
N MET A 140 -14.07 6.40 17.56
CA MET A 140 -13.64 6.96 18.82
C MET A 140 -14.72 7.83 19.44
N TYR A 141 -14.68 7.89 20.76
CA TYR A 141 -15.35 8.91 21.54
C TYR A 141 -14.32 9.96 21.95
N CYS A 142 -14.65 11.23 21.76
CA CYS A 142 -13.83 12.35 22.14
C CYS A 142 -14.60 13.23 23.11
N ASP A 143 -14.04 13.44 24.30
CA ASP A 143 -14.55 14.37 25.31
C ASP A 143 -13.68 15.61 25.34
N MET A 144 -14.19 16.72 24.79
CA MET A 144 -13.54 18.02 24.84
C MET A 144 -14.06 18.81 26.03
N PHE A 145 -13.48 18.55 27.20
CA PHE A 145 -13.69 19.33 28.42
C PHE A 145 -15.16 19.44 28.82
N THR A 146 -15.96 18.37 28.77
CA THR A 146 -17.41 18.39 29.10
C THR A 146 -17.73 18.88 30.52
N TRP A 147 -16.75 18.94 31.41
CA TRP A 147 -16.88 19.58 32.72
C TRP A 147 -16.91 21.11 32.68
N GLU A 148 -16.58 21.72 31.54
CA GLU A 148 -16.70 23.14 31.27
C GLU A 148 -17.98 23.47 30.51
N THR A 149 -18.54 24.66 30.75
CA THR A 149 -19.81 25.08 30.14
C THR A 149 -19.77 25.25 28.61
N TRP A 150 -18.58 25.36 28.03
CA TRP A 150 -18.34 25.47 26.59
C TRP A 150 -17.83 24.16 25.97
N GLY A 151 -17.54 23.15 26.80
CA GLY A 151 -17.05 21.86 26.36
C GLY A 151 -18.09 21.10 25.57
N TRP A 152 -17.64 20.09 24.85
CA TRP A 152 -18.48 19.27 23.98
C TRP A 152 -17.91 17.86 23.85
N GLU A 153 -18.74 16.92 23.39
CA GLU A 153 -18.35 15.54 23.13
C GLU A 153 -18.78 15.13 21.73
N LYS A 154 -18.08 14.15 21.14
CA LYS A 154 -18.49 13.55 19.87
C LYS A 154 -18.11 12.08 19.78
N ASN A 155 -18.84 11.37 18.92
CA ASN A 155 -18.58 10.00 18.53
C ASN A 155 -18.45 9.97 17.01
N GLU A 156 -17.26 9.66 16.52
CA GLU A 156 -16.94 9.75 15.10
C GLU A 156 -16.14 8.53 14.63
N SER A 157 -16.22 8.30 13.31
CA SER A 157 -15.35 7.34 12.62
C SER A 157 -13.96 7.93 12.43
N ILE A 158 -12.93 7.17 12.78
CA ILE A 158 -11.51 7.54 12.61
C ILE A 158 -11.14 7.59 11.13
N PHE A 159 -11.84 6.84 10.26
CA PHE A 159 -11.67 6.94 8.80
C PHE A 159 -11.92 8.35 8.25
N GLY A 160 -12.75 9.16 8.94
CA GLY A 160 -12.97 10.56 8.58
C GLY A 160 -11.81 11.49 8.93
N TYR A 161 -10.87 11.03 9.76
CA TYR A 161 -9.71 11.80 10.20
C TYR A 161 -8.42 11.40 9.50
N LEU A 162 -8.23 10.10 9.30
CA LEU A 162 -6.96 9.52 8.90
C LEU A 162 -7.12 8.86 7.53
N PRO A 163 -6.67 9.53 6.44
CA PRO A 163 -6.87 9.02 5.08
C PRO A 163 -6.10 7.71 4.83
N GLU A 164 -4.99 7.49 5.53
CA GLU A 164 -4.18 6.27 5.38
C GLU A 164 -4.78 5.05 6.06
N LEU A 165 -5.87 5.22 6.81
CA LEU A 165 -6.58 4.09 7.43
C LEU A 165 -7.40 3.31 6.39
N GLY A 166 -7.62 3.87 5.19
CA GLY A 166 -8.45 3.28 4.12
C GLY A 166 -8.28 1.77 3.87
N PRO A 167 -7.05 1.23 3.79
CA PRO A 167 -6.83 -0.21 3.61
C PRO A 167 -7.39 -1.09 4.73
N GLU A 168 -7.76 -0.54 5.90
CA GLU A 168 -8.37 -1.34 6.96
C GLU A 168 -9.79 -1.84 6.60
N TRP A 169 -10.46 -1.23 5.61
CA TRP A 169 -11.85 -1.52 5.26
C TRP A 169 -12.10 -2.92 4.71
N ASP A 170 -11.15 -3.50 3.98
CA ASP A 170 -11.29 -4.83 3.38
C ASP A 170 -10.64 -5.95 4.21
N ASN A 171 -9.98 -5.59 5.31
CA ASN A 171 -9.38 -6.54 6.24
C ASN A 171 -10.39 -7.56 6.78
N GLU A 172 -9.90 -8.79 6.97
CA GLU A 172 -10.66 -9.89 7.55
C GLU A 172 -10.01 -10.34 8.86
N ILE A 173 -10.82 -10.46 9.90
CA ILE A 173 -10.45 -10.94 11.23
C ILE A 173 -11.18 -12.26 11.49
N ILE A 174 -10.42 -13.31 11.75
CA ILE A 174 -10.91 -14.67 11.87
C ILE A 174 -10.62 -15.18 13.29
N PHE A 175 -11.67 -15.62 13.97
CA PHE A 175 -11.56 -16.30 15.26
C PHE A 175 -11.97 -17.76 15.12
N THR A 176 -11.06 -18.66 15.44
CA THR A 176 -11.33 -20.11 15.50
C THR A 176 -11.37 -20.55 16.96
N VAL A 177 -12.42 -21.28 17.37
CA VAL A 177 -12.49 -21.87 18.71
C VAL A 177 -11.79 -23.22 18.69
N GLU A 178 -10.77 -23.40 19.52
CA GLU A 178 -10.05 -24.66 19.69
C GLU A 178 -10.50 -25.41 20.94
N GLY A 179 -10.85 -24.69 22.01
CA GLY A 179 -11.23 -25.31 23.28
C GLY A 179 -11.67 -24.29 24.34
N ALA A 180 -11.62 -24.72 25.60
CA ALA A 180 -11.90 -23.90 26.77
C ALA A 180 -10.82 -24.11 27.84
N ASP A 181 -10.49 -23.04 28.59
CA ASP A 181 -9.55 -23.11 29.70
C ASP A 181 -10.16 -23.80 30.95
N GLU A 182 -9.40 -23.86 32.05
CA GLU A 182 -9.85 -24.46 33.32
C GLU A 182 -11.08 -23.76 33.93
N LYS A 183 -11.35 -22.50 33.55
CA LYS A 183 -12.53 -21.73 33.96
C LYS A 183 -13.70 -21.85 32.98
N GLY A 184 -13.51 -22.56 31.85
CA GLY A 184 -14.49 -22.66 30.77
C GLY A 184 -14.46 -21.49 29.79
N ASN A 185 -13.47 -20.60 29.84
CA ASN A 185 -13.35 -19.51 28.87
C ASN A 185 -12.90 -20.06 27.51
N PRO A 186 -13.63 -19.78 26.40
CA PRO A 186 -13.24 -20.28 25.10
C PRO A 186 -11.96 -19.58 24.62
N PHE A 187 -11.10 -20.36 23.96
CA PHE A 187 -9.87 -19.88 23.35
C PHE A 187 -9.66 -20.53 21.98
N GLY A 188 -8.77 -19.96 21.18
CA GLY A 188 -8.24 -20.62 20.00
C GLY A 188 -7.36 -19.71 19.14
N ALA A 189 -7.34 -19.98 17.84
CA ALA A 189 -6.51 -19.26 16.88
C ALA A 189 -7.16 -17.94 16.44
N TYR A 190 -6.32 -16.94 16.22
CA TYR A 190 -6.65 -15.62 15.72
C TYR A 190 -5.85 -15.35 14.44
N GLU A 191 -6.50 -14.74 13.45
CA GLU A 191 -5.86 -14.29 12.22
C GLU A 191 -6.48 -12.97 11.76
N HIS A 192 -5.64 -12.02 11.35
CA HIS A 192 -6.04 -10.74 10.77
C HIS A 192 -5.27 -10.54 9.47
N THR A 193 -6.00 -10.53 8.35
CA THR A 193 -5.46 -10.43 7.00
C THR A 193 -5.77 -9.07 6.40
N GLY A 194 -4.88 -8.60 5.51
CA GLY A 194 -5.03 -7.35 4.76
C GLY A 194 -5.96 -7.42 3.56
N GLY A 195 -6.98 -8.30 3.59
CA GLY A 195 -7.98 -8.39 2.53
C GLY A 195 -7.43 -8.67 1.12
N ASN A 196 -8.02 -8.00 0.13
CA ASN A 196 -7.72 -8.16 -1.30
C ASN A 196 -6.49 -7.37 -1.73
N ASP A 197 -6.28 -6.18 -1.14
CA ASP A 197 -5.11 -5.36 -1.47
C ASP A 197 -3.83 -5.82 -0.74
N GLY A 198 -3.99 -6.68 0.27
CA GLY A 198 -2.89 -7.28 1.03
C GLY A 198 -2.24 -6.32 2.03
N LEU A 199 -2.83 -5.13 2.22
CA LEU A 199 -2.31 -4.08 3.07
C LEU A 199 -3.10 -3.98 4.38
N PHE A 200 -2.51 -3.36 5.40
CA PHE A 200 -3.20 -2.99 6.62
C PHE A 200 -3.28 -1.47 6.70
N GLY A 201 -4.36 -0.92 7.22
CA GLY A 201 -4.51 0.53 7.34
C GLY A 201 -3.43 1.14 8.23
N ASN A 202 -3.06 2.38 7.97
CA ASN A 202 -2.18 3.14 8.85
C ASN A 202 -3.01 4.18 9.63
N PHE A 203 -2.86 4.24 10.96
CA PHE A 203 -3.43 5.32 11.76
C PHE A 203 -2.58 6.59 11.62
N GLY A 204 -2.46 7.13 10.40
CA GLY A 204 -1.59 8.24 10.08
C GLY A 204 -2.14 9.20 9.03
N ASP A 205 -1.44 10.32 8.89
CA ASP A 205 -1.63 11.32 7.83
C ASP A 205 -0.25 11.91 7.48
N THR A 206 0.32 11.45 6.36
CA THR A 206 1.65 11.86 5.87
C THR A 206 1.69 13.34 5.53
N ALA A 207 0.60 13.92 5.01
CA ALA A 207 0.53 15.34 4.68
C ALA A 207 0.68 16.22 5.93
N LYS A 208 0.23 15.71 7.08
CA LYS A 208 0.38 16.37 8.39
C LYS A 208 1.49 15.78 9.26
N SER A 209 2.22 14.78 8.78
CA SER A 209 3.23 14.02 9.54
C SER A 209 2.69 13.43 10.84
N TRP A 210 1.44 12.95 10.83
CA TRP A 210 0.79 12.32 11.97
C TRP A 210 0.98 10.81 11.96
N ASN A 211 1.25 10.24 13.14
CA ASN A 211 1.28 8.78 13.35
C ASN A 211 0.71 8.46 14.74
N PHE A 212 -0.39 7.72 14.75
CA PHE A 212 -1.12 7.34 15.94
C PHE A 212 -1.27 5.83 16.09
N ASN A 213 -0.46 5.01 15.40
CA ASN A 213 -0.56 3.55 15.50
C ASN A 213 -0.42 3.05 16.93
N GLU A 214 0.58 3.54 17.68
CA GLU A 214 0.76 3.13 19.08
C GLU A 214 -0.48 3.40 19.94
N ARG A 215 -1.22 4.47 19.61
CA ARG A 215 -2.44 4.84 20.30
C ARG A 215 -3.64 4.01 19.84
N PHE A 216 -3.91 3.89 18.54
CA PHE A 216 -5.17 3.33 18.03
C PHE A 216 -5.11 1.89 17.51
N ARG A 217 -3.93 1.33 17.21
CA ARG A 217 -3.78 -0.07 16.76
C ARG A 217 -3.95 -1.01 17.95
N LYS A 218 -5.20 -1.26 18.35
CA LYS A 218 -5.56 -2.11 19.50
C LYS A 218 -5.83 -3.56 19.12
N ILE A 219 -6.20 -3.81 17.86
CA ILE A 219 -6.28 -5.14 17.27
C ILE A 219 -4.97 -5.41 16.52
N PRO A 220 -4.18 -6.44 16.90
CA PRO A 220 -2.90 -6.73 16.26
C PRO A 220 -3.09 -7.28 14.84
N MET A 221 -2.07 -7.15 14.00
CA MET A 221 -2.04 -7.69 12.63
C MET A 221 -1.45 -9.12 12.63
N GLY A 222 -1.75 -9.90 11.60
CA GLY A 222 -1.18 -11.24 11.43
C GLY A 222 -1.86 -12.31 12.29
N THR A 223 -1.11 -13.31 12.73
CA THR A 223 -1.67 -14.47 13.44
C THR A 223 -1.45 -14.39 14.95
N GLY A 224 -2.20 -15.18 15.72
CA GLY A 224 -2.08 -15.21 17.16
C GLY A 224 -3.04 -16.18 17.83
N THR A 225 -3.27 -15.97 19.11
CA THR A 225 -4.32 -16.67 19.86
C THR A 225 -5.27 -15.68 20.49
N TRP A 226 -6.47 -16.13 20.83
CA TRP A 226 -7.44 -15.32 21.56
C TRP A 226 -8.05 -16.11 22.71
N LEU A 227 -8.50 -15.40 23.73
CA LEU A 227 -9.21 -15.90 24.90
C LEU A 227 -10.39 -14.99 25.22
N ARG A 228 -11.56 -15.58 25.47
CA ARG A 228 -12.74 -14.86 25.96
C ARG A 228 -12.87 -14.98 27.47
N ASP A 229 -12.54 -13.92 28.19
CA ASP A 229 -12.72 -13.86 29.64
C ASP A 229 -14.17 -13.44 29.97
N PHE A 230 -15.00 -14.40 30.38
CA PHE A 230 -16.39 -14.13 30.77
C PHE A 230 -16.51 -13.37 32.10
N GLU A 231 -15.54 -13.49 33.00
CA GLU A 231 -15.56 -12.85 34.32
C GLU A 231 -15.33 -11.34 34.18
N ARG A 232 -14.37 -10.96 33.31
CA ARG A 232 -14.04 -9.56 33.03
C ARG A 232 -14.82 -8.97 31.85
N ASN A 233 -15.60 -9.77 31.14
CA ASN A 233 -16.24 -9.40 29.87
C ASN A 233 -15.23 -8.91 28.81
N MET A 234 -14.05 -9.52 28.72
CA MET A 234 -13.00 -9.12 27.77
C MET A 234 -12.66 -10.20 26.73
N VAL A 235 -12.06 -9.77 25.65
CA VAL A 235 -11.37 -10.57 24.63
C VAL A 235 -9.91 -10.23 24.73
N ILE A 236 -9.07 -11.24 24.93
CA ILE A 236 -7.63 -11.08 25.05
C ILE A 236 -7.00 -11.70 23.82
N ILE A 237 -6.49 -10.87 22.92
CA ILE A 237 -5.74 -11.31 21.73
C ILE A 237 -4.26 -11.30 22.09
N THR A 238 -3.57 -12.40 21.85
CA THR A 238 -2.12 -12.53 22.03
C THR A 238 -1.48 -12.66 20.66
N ASP A 239 -0.66 -11.67 20.28
CA ASP A 239 0.02 -11.65 18.98
C ASP A 239 1.20 -12.64 18.92
N GLU A 240 1.85 -12.76 17.76
CA GLU A 240 3.04 -13.62 17.57
C GLU A 240 4.21 -13.24 18.50
N ASN A 241 4.30 -11.98 18.91
CA ASN A 241 5.30 -11.45 19.84
C ASN A 241 4.94 -11.68 21.32
N ARG A 242 3.79 -12.32 21.59
CA ARG A 242 3.21 -12.58 22.92
C ARG A 242 2.79 -11.32 23.68
N VAL A 243 2.48 -10.25 22.96
CA VAL A 243 1.85 -9.05 23.52
C VAL A 243 0.35 -9.32 23.63
N GLN A 244 -0.23 -9.02 24.79
CA GLN A 244 -1.66 -9.17 25.05
C GLN A 244 -2.40 -7.86 24.81
N HIS A 245 -3.48 -7.95 24.05
CA HIS A 245 -4.40 -6.88 23.74
C HIS A 245 -5.75 -7.20 24.38
N GLU A 246 -6.10 -6.47 25.43
CA GLU A 246 -7.37 -6.62 26.14
C GLU A 246 -8.42 -5.69 25.53
N LEU A 247 -9.55 -6.26 25.10
CA LEU A 247 -10.65 -5.56 24.43
C LEU A 247 -11.97 -5.91 25.12
N GLU A 248 -12.79 -4.92 25.46
CA GLU A 248 -14.15 -5.16 25.93
C GLU A 248 -15.01 -5.63 24.75
N LEU A 249 -15.84 -6.66 24.99
CA LEU A 249 -16.78 -7.18 24.00
C LEU A 249 -18.18 -6.64 24.23
N GLU A 250 -18.79 -6.12 23.18
CA GLU A 250 -20.22 -5.85 23.10
C GLU A 250 -20.79 -6.53 21.85
N VAL A 251 -21.88 -7.29 22.02
CA VAL A 251 -22.56 -7.99 20.92
C VAL A 251 -23.85 -7.25 20.61
N LEU A 252 -23.95 -6.71 19.39
CA LEU A 252 -25.11 -5.97 18.93
C LEU A 252 -26.12 -6.94 18.32
N ALA A 253 -26.98 -7.52 19.16
CA ALA A 253 -27.90 -8.58 18.75
C ALA A 253 -28.86 -8.19 17.60
N ASP A 254 -29.20 -6.91 17.47
CA ASP A 254 -30.12 -6.42 16.44
C ASP A 254 -29.49 -6.39 15.04
N THR A 255 -28.19 -6.12 14.94
CA THR A 255 -27.45 -6.03 13.67
C THR A 255 -26.60 -7.27 13.40
N GLY A 256 -26.32 -8.08 14.42
CA GLY A 256 -25.40 -9.21 14.34
C GLY A 256 -23.91 -8.78 14.31
N GLU A 257 -23.64 -7.51 14.59
CA GLU A 257 -22.29 -6.95 14.66
C GLU A 257 -21.67 -7.18 16.04
N VAL A 258 -20.34 -7.11 16.07
CA VAL A 258 -19.56 -7.21 17.30
C VAL A 258 -18.70 -5.96 17.46
N VAL A 259 -18.68 -5.40 18.65
CA VAL A 259 -17.85 -4.26 19.00
C VAL A 259 -16.72 -4.71 19.91
N LEU A 260 -15.49 -4.43 19.51
CA LEU A 260 -14.28 -4.64 20.31
C LEU A 260 -13.71 -3.29 20.72
N LYS A 261 -13.83 -2.98 22.02
CA LYS A 261 -13.56 -1.65 22.57
C LYS A 261 -12.32 -1.64 23.44
N SER A 262 -11.56 -0.55 23.38
CA SER A 262 -10.34 -0.35 24.16
C SER A 262 -10.32 1.04 24.77
N GLU A 263 -9.94 1.12 26.04
CA GLU A 263 -9.70 2.40 26.71
C GLU A 263 -8.41 3.03 26.17
N LEU A 264 -8.47 4.34 25.98
CA LEU A 264 -7.31 5.15 25.61
C LEU A 264 -6.94 6.07 26.77
N PRO A 265 -5.64 6.32 27.03
CA PRO A 265 -5.25 7.32 28.02
C PRO A 265 -5.82 8.68 27.64
N TYR A 266 -6.63 9.27 28.52
CA TYR A 266 -7.13 10.63 28.38
C TYR A 266 -6.07 11.62 28.87
N LEU A 267 -5.52 12.43 27.96
CA LEU A 267 -4.31 13.23 28.19
C LEU A 267 -4.61 14.73 28.14
N ALA A 268 -5.66 15.19 28.81
CA ALA A 268 -6.07 16.60 28.80
C ALA A 268 -4.97 17.59 29.24
N ASP A 269 -4.03 17.17 30.09
CA ASP A 269 -2.88 18.01 30.51
C ASP A 269 -1.88 18.28 29.37
N GLN A 270 -1.90 17.47 28.31
CA GLN A 270 -1.05 17.62 27.12
C GLN A 270 -1.73 18.44 26.01
N PHE A 271 -3.00 18.84 26.22
CA PHE A 271 -3.76 19.60 25.25
C PHE A 271 -3.10 20.95 24.93
N ASN A 272 -2.79 21.19 23.66
CA ASN A 272 -2.17 22.44 23.23
C ASN A 272 -3.21 23.49 22.82
N TRP A 273 -3.48 24.43 23.72
CA TRP A 273 -4.38 25.57 23.49
C TRP A 273 -3.97 26.52 22.37
N THR A 274 -2.73 26.43 21.90
CA THR A 274 -2.20 27.27 20.82
C THR A 274 -2.15 26.57 19.48
N ASP A 275 -2.41 25.26 19.44
CA ASP A 275 -2.55 24.54 18.17
C ASP A 275 -3.85 24.97 17.48
N THR A 276 -3.76 25.09 16.16
CA THR A 276 -4.91 25.42 15.31
C THR A 276 -5.57 24.18 14.72
N ASP A 277 -4.92 23.02 14.76
CA ASP A 277 -5.49 21.76 14.28
C ASP A 277 -6.16 20.97 15.43
N TRP A 278 -7.42 21.30 15.68
CA TRP A 278 -8.23 20.64 16.72
C TRP A 278 -8.34 19.13 16.50
N SER A 279 -8.27 18.65 15.26
CA SER A 279 -8.34 17.22 14.96
C SER A 279 -7.11 16.47 15.47
N TYR A 280 -5.94 17.11 15.50
CA TYR A 280 -4.76 16.53 16.14
C TYR A 280 -5.02 16.28 17.62
N GLU A 281 -5.55 17.27 18.33
CA GLU A 281 -5.78 17.21 19.78
C GLU A 281 -6.85 16.18 20.15
N GLU A 282 -7.90 16.10 19.33
CA GLU A 282 -8.95 15.08 19.45
C GLU A 282 -8.38 13.67 19.36
N LEU A 283 -7.54 13.40 18.36
CA LEU A 283 -6.92 12.10 18.15
C LEU A 283 -5.86 11.79 19.22
N SER A 284 -4.94 12.71 19.45
CA SER A 284 -3.74 12.47 20.27
C SER A 284 -4.04 12.44 21.77
N HIS A 285 -4.96 13.28 22.26
CA HIS A 285 -5.10 13.53 23.69
C HIS A 285 -6.51 13.31 24.24
N MET A 286 -7.55 13.71 23.48
CA MET A 286 -8.92 13.82 24.01
C MET A 286 -9.82 12.63 23.68
N SER A 287 -9.34 11.69 22.86
CA SER A 287 -10.05 10.46 22.52
C SER A 287 -9.97 9.42 23.65
N ASN A 288 -11.10 8.98 24.18
CA ASN A 288 -11.23 7.82 25.06
C ASN A 288 -12.71 7.47 25.27
N PRO A 289 -13.20 6.27 24.91
CA PRO A 289 -12.48 5.11 24.34
C PRO A 289 -12.46 5.09 22.81
N MET A 290 -11.81 4.07 22.23
CA MET A 290 -11.93 3.70 20.82
C MET A 290 -12.47 2.27 20.67
N TRP A 291 -13.09 1.96 19.53
CA TRP A 291 -13.57 0.61 19.25
C TRP A 291 -13.60 0.28 17.76
N TYR A 292 -13.45 -1.01 17.47
CA TYR A 292 -13.72 -1.59 16.16
C TYR A 292 -15.15 -2.10 16.12
N VAL A 293 -15.85 -1.84 15.02
CA VAL A 293 -17.14 -2.47 14.70
C VAL A 293 -16.85 -3.56 13.68
N LEU A 294 -17.16 -4.80 14.02
CA LEU A 294 -16.94 -5.98 13.20
C LEU A 294 -18.28 -6.46 12.65
N THR A 295 -18.34 -6.72 11.35
CA THR A 295 -19.54 -7.15 10.63
C THR A 295 -19.29 -8.43 9.82
N LYS A 296 -20.33 -9.24 9.64
CA LYS A 296 -20.30 -10.38 8.70
C LYS A 296 -20.73 -10.00 7.29
N GLU A 297 -21.42 -8.87 7.15
CA GLU A 297 -21.91 -8.36 5.87
C GLU A 297 -21.08 -7.13 5.50
N ARG A 298 -20.11 -7.31 4.59
CA ARG A 298 -19.30 -6.22 4.05
C ARG A 298 -19.99 -5.61 2.83
N VAL A 299 -19.96 -4.28 2.74
CA VAL A 299 -20.31 -3.57 1.51
C VAL A 299 -19.06 -3.53 0.63
N LEU A 300 -19.11 -4.21 -0.51
CA LEU A 300 -18.01 -4.21 -1.47
C LEU A 300 -17.82 -2.83 -2.09
N GLN A 301 -16.56 -2.41 -2.21
CA GLN A 301 -16.20 -1.09 -2.71
C GLN A 301 -16.10 -1.06 -4.24
N THR A 302 -16.33 0.11 -4.85
CA THR A 302 -16.39 0.29 -6.32
C THR A 302 -15.21 1.08 -6.89
N GLY A 303 -14.33 1.58 -6.04
CA GLY A 303 -13.07 2.24 -6.39
C GLY A 303 -12.12 1.30 -7.14
N ASN A 304 -11.62 1.81 -8.27
CA ASN A 304 -10.69 1.15 -9.18
C ASN A 304 -9.62 2.15 -9.68
N SER A 305 -9.20 3.05 -8.78
CA SER A 305 -8.19 4.07 -9.07
C SER A 305 -6.82 3.67 -8.54
N ILE A 306 -5.77 4.18 -9.20
CA ILE A 306 -4.38 4.13 -8.69
C ILE A 306 -4.17 5.38 -7.82
N THR A 307 -3.71 5.17 -6.60
CA THR A 307 -3.46 6.21 -5.59
C THR A 307 -1.97 6.55 -5.46
N GLY A 308 -1.09 5.66 -5.88
CA GLY A 308 0.35 5.85 -5.91
C GLY A 308 1.00 4.90 -6.92
N LEU A 309 2.10 5.34 -7.53
CA LEU A 309 2.88 4.50 -8.44
C LEU A 309 4.33 4.99 -8.41
N GLY A 310 5.28 4.05 -8.31
CA GLY A 310 6.71 4.34 -8.36
C GLY A 310 7.43 3.32 -9.24
N VAL A 311 8.34 3.79 -10.07
CA VAL A 311 9.16 2.93 -10.95
C VAL A 311 10.64 3.06 -10.65
N LYS A 312 11.41 2.06 -11.04
CA LYS A 312 12.86 2.06 -10.91
C LYS A 312 13.48 3.24 -11.68
N ASP A 313 14.50 3.84 -11.08
CA ASP A 313 15.26 4.97 -11.63
C ASP A 313 14.41 6.25 -11.79
N GLN A 314 13.26 6.32 -11.11
CA GLN A 314 12.39 7.48 -11.10
C GLN A 314 13.06 8.69 -10.45
N VAL A 315 12.92 9.84 -11.12
CA VAL A 315 13.29 11.15 -10.63
C VAL A 315 12.04 12.00 -10.44
N GLY A 316 11.96 12.65 -9.28
CA GLY A 316 10.81 13.47 -8.91
C GLY A 316 9.54 12.67 -8.58
N ASP A 317 8.45 13.41 -8.37
CA ASP A 317 7.18 12.86 -7.93
C ASP A 317 6.33 12.36 -9.13
N THR A 318 5.56 11.31 -8.89
CA THR A 318 4.58 10.79 -9.84
C THR A 318 3.41 11.74 -10.01
N VAL A 319 3.03 12.03 -11.25
CA VAL A 319 1.86 12.86 -11.56
C VAL A 319 0.69 11.97 -11.93
N ILE A 320 -0.41 12.03 -11.17
CA ILE A 320 -1.60 11.20 -11.38
C ILE A 320 -2.77 12.09 -11.83
N ASP A 321 -3.22 11.90 -13.07
CA ASP A 321 -4.45 12.50 -13.60
C ASP A 321 -5.62 11.50 -13.46
N ASN A 322 -6.42 11.71 -12.41
CA ASN A 322 -7.56 10.86 -12.10
C ASN A 322 -8.70 10.97 -13.12
N ASP A 323 -8.84 12.09 -13.82
CA ASP A 323 -9.92 12.31 -14.78
C ASP A 323 -9.59 11.68 -16.13
N ALA A 324 -8.33 11.84 -16.58
CA ALA A 324 -7.83 11.23 -17.82
C ALA A 324 -7.48 9.75 -17.68
N LYS A 325 -7.31 9.24 -16.44
CA LYS A 325 -6.75 7.91 -16.14
C LYS A 325 -5.33 7.76 -16.69
N GLU A 326 -4.56 8.82 -16.54
CA GLU A 326 -3.17 8.89 -16.99
C GLU A 326 -2.23 9.11 -15.80
N ILE A 327 -1.08 8.46 -15.82
CA ILE A 327 0.00 8.66 -14.85
C ILE A 327 1.25 9.02 -15.62
N THR A 328 1.98 10.04 -15.19
CA THR A 328 3.29 10.38 -15.74
C THR A 328 4.36 10.11 -14.70
N VAL A 329 5.35 9.32 -15.09
CA VAL A 329 6.57 9.07 -14.32
C VAL A 329 7.76 9.59 -15.11
N THR A 330 8.74 10.16 -14.42
CA THR A 330 9.98 10.65 -15.04
C THR A 330 11.14 9.80 -14.54
N ILE A 331 12.00 9.32 -15.43
CA ILE A 331 13.21 8.58 -15.08
C ILE A 331 14.46 9.33 -15.56
N GLU A 332 15.58 9.16 -14.87
CA GLU A 332 16.88 9.66 -15.35
C GLU A 332 17.29 8.92 -16.63
N ASP A 333 17.85 9.62 -17.62
CA ASP A 333 18.43 8.99 -18.81
C ASP A 333 19.77 8.31 -18.50
N ASN A 334 19.70 7.12 -17.90
CA ASN A 334 20.85 6.31 -17.53
C ASN A 334 21.13 5.17 -18.53
N GLY A 335 20.49 5.20 -19.72
CA GLY A 335 20.54 4.11 -20.69
C GLY A 335 19.76 2.85 -20.28
N ALA A 336 18.79 2.97 -19.37
CA ALA A 336 17.91 1.87 -18.98
C ALA A 336 17.10 1.32 -20.15
N ASP A 337 16.91 0.00 -20.16
CA ASP A 337 16.01 -0.67 -21.09
C ASP A 337 14.55 -0.37 -20.73
N ILE A 338 13.95 0.58 -21.46
CA ILE A 338 12.57 1.01 -21.25
C ILE A 338 11.52 -0.07 -21.54
N SER A 339 11.91 -1.23 -22.09
CA SER A 339 11.01 -2.38 -22.27
C SER A 339 10.82 -3.21 -20.99
N MET A 340 11.63 -2.98 -19.95
CA MET A 340 11.63 -3.75 -18.71
C MET A 340 11.86 -2.88 -17.47
N ILE A 341 11.08 -1.80 -17.32
CA ILE A 341 11.17 -0.93 -16.16
C ILE A 341 10.47 -1.58 -14.96
N ALA A 342 11.17 -1.80 -13.85
CA ALA A 342 10.59 -2.43 -12.67
C ALA A 342 9.64 -1.48 -11.93
N LEU A 343 8.48 -2.00 -11.52
CA LEU A 343 7.51 -1.32 -10.66
C LEU A 343 7.95 -1.48 -9.21
N GLU A 344 8.30 -0.37 -8.55
CA GLU A 344 8.78 -0.38 -7.16
C GLU A 344 7.67 -0.13 -6.16
N ASN A 345 6.62 0.59 -6.56
CA ASN A 345 5.46 0.84 -5.72
C ASN A 345 4.17 0.89 -6.54
N LEU A 346 3.09 0.32 -5.99
CA LEU A 346 1.75 0.40 -6.55
C LEU A 346 0.70 0.56 -5.44
N GLY A 347 0.20 1.77 -5.28
CA GLY A 347 -0.97 2.08 -4.45
C GLY A 347 -2.25 2.04 -5.30
N ILE A 348 -3.24 1.26 -4.88
CA ILE A 348 -4.56 1.19 -5.51
C ILE A 348 -5.67 1.49 -4.51
N SER A 349 -6.90 1.64 -5.00
CA SER A 349 -8.09 1.80 -4.16
C SER A 349 -8.23 0.59 -3.21
N PHE A 350 -8.62 0.83 -1.96
CA PHE A 350 -8.69 -0.21 -0.93
C PHE A 350 -9.51 -1.42 -1.40
N GLY A 351 -8.98 -2.62 -1.25
CA GLY A 351 -9.60 -3.87 -1.70
C GLY A 351 -9.74 -4.08 -3.21
N ALA A 352 -9.29 -3.15 -4.05
CA ALA A 352 -9.15 -3.41 -5.48
C ALA A 352 -7.99 -4.39 -5.76
N SER A 353 -7.91 -4.89 -7.00
CA SER A 353 -6.79 -5.69 -7.50
C SER A 353 -6.24 -5.09 -8.80
N ALA A 354 -4.98 -5.34 -9.11
CA ALA A 354 -4.35 -4.91 -10.35
C ALA A 354 -3.84 -6.11 -11.17
N ASN A 355 -3.71 -5.93 -12.48
CA ASN A 355 -3.13 -6.94 -13.37
C ASN A 355 -1.59 -7.04 -13.28
N VAL A 356 -0.96 -6.13 -12.54
CA VAL A 356 0.47 -6.12 -12.23
C VAL A 356 0.66 -5.94 -10.73
N SER A 357 1.80 -6.38 -10.21
CA SER A 357 2.17 -6.25 -8.79
C SER A 357 3.54 -5.60 -8.61
N GLU A 358 3.83 -5.08 -7.41
CA GLU A 358 5.16 -4.57 -7.07
C GLU A 358 6.24 -5.64 -7.33
N GLY A 359 7.34 -5.22 -7.96
CA GLY A 359 8.45 -6.07 -8.40
C GLY A 359 8.32 -6.63 -9.82
N GLU A 360 7.16 -6.50 -10.47
CA GLU A 360 7.01 -6.82 -11.90
C GLU A 360 7.53 -5.68 -12.81
N THR A 361 7.68 -5.95 -14.10
CA THR A 361 8.20 -4.96 -15.07
C THR A 361 7.10 -4.43 -15.99
N LEU A 362 7.18 -3.14 -16.30
CA LEU A 362 6.38 -2.45 -17.30
C LEU A 362 7.19 -2.25 -18.58
N ASP A 363 6.55 -2.44 -19.73
CA ASP A 363 7.11 -2.24 -21.06
C ASP A 363 6.61 -0.89 -21.62
N PHE A 364 7.54 0.02 -21.90
CA PHE A 364 7.31 1.35 -22.48
C PHE A 364 7.88 1.46 -23.91
N SER A 365 8.27 0.36 -24.54
CA SER A 365 8.88 0.36 -25.88
C SER A 365 7.97 0.93 -26.99
N THR A 366 6.66 1.03 -26.73
CA THR A 366 5.68 1.60 -27.65
C THR A 366 5.24 2.97 -27.16
N ASN A 367 5.64 4.02 -27.88
CA ASN A 367 5.27 5.42 -27.59
C ASN A 367 5.58 5.91 -26.17
N ASN A 368 6.53 5.28 -25.46
CA ASN A 368 6.81 5.55 -24.05
C ASN A 368 5.58 5.38 -23.15
N GLU A 369 4.68 4.47 -23.51
CA GLU A 369 3.44 4.20 -22.79
C GLU A 369 3.35 2.75 -22.36
N SER A 370 2.80 2.53 -21.16
CA SER A 370 2.40 1.22 -20.65
C SER A 370 1.01 1.29 -20.05
N THR A 371 0.43 0.15 -19.65
CA THR A 371 -0.93 0.14 -19.08
C THR A 371 -1.06 -0.73 -17.85
N ILE A 372 -1.86 -0.27 -16.89
CA ILE A 372 -2.24 -1.01 -15.69
C ILE A 372 -3.77 -1.03 -15.61
N THR A 373 -4.36 -2.20 -15.41
CA THR A 373 -5.80 -2.37 -15.22
C THR A 373 -6.08 -2.67 -13.76
N VAL A 374 -6.84 -1.78 -13.11
CA VAL A 374 -7.30 -1.93 -11.73
C VAL A 374 -8.76 -2.38 -11.75
N THR A 375 -9.08 -3.42 -10.98
CA THR A 375 -10.41 -4.01 -10.87
C THR A 375 -10.90 -3.87 -9.43
N SER A 376 -12.04 -3.19 -9.27
CA SER A 376 -12.72 -3.06 -7.97
C SER A 376 -13.24 -4.40 -7.47
N GLU A 377 -13.60 -4.47 -6.19
CA GLU A 377 -14.13 -5.70 -5.57
C GLU A 377 -15.42 -6.21 -6.21
N ILE A 378 -16.24 -5.30 -6.74
CA ILE A 378 -17.48 -5.66 -7.45
C ILE A 378 -17.22 -6.13 -8.89
N GLY A 379 -15.97 -6.12 -9.35
CA GLY A 379 -15.55 -6.57 -10.67
C GLY A 379 -15.56 -5.48 -11.76
N GLU A 380 -15.72 -4.21 -11.41
CA GLU A 380 -15.59 -3.11 -12.37
C GLU A 380 -14.12 -2.73 -12.57
N SER A 381 -13.65 -2.81 -13.81
CA SER A 381 -12.25 -2.53 -14.17
C SER A 381 -12.06 -1.17 -14.85
N THR A 382 -10.95 -0.50 -14.56
CA THR A 382 -10.47 0.70 -15.25
C THR A 382 -9.03 0.49 -15.69
N THR A 383 -8.73 0.79 -16.95
CA THR A 383 -7.36 0.77 -17.49
C THR A 383 -6.76 2.18 -17.41
N TRP A 384 -5.58 2.25 -16.81
CA TRP A 384 -4.76 3.45 -16.66
C TRP A 384 -3.60 3.41 -17.64
N THR A 385 -3.33 4.54 -18.29
CA THR A 385 -2.18 4.72 -19.18
C THR A 385 -1.03 5.33 -18.38
N ILE A 386 0.12 4.67 -18.39
CA ILE A 386 1.34 5.14 -17.73
C ILE A 386 2.26 5.71 -18.82
N LYS A 387 2.59 6.99 -18.73
CA LYS A 387 3.49 7.71 -19.63
C LYS A 387 4.86 7.85 -18.99
N LEU A 388 5.89 7.46 -19.72
CA LEU A 388 7.28 7.59 -19.33
C LEU A 388 7.87 8.87 -19.94
N GLN A 389 8.37 9.75 -19.08
CA GLN A 389 9.22 10.88 -19.45
C GLN A 389 10.67 10.54 -19.09
N ILE A 390 11.60 10.94 -19.95
CA ILE A 390 13.03 10.77 -19.71
C ILE A 390 13.59 12.15 -19.40
N ASP A 391 14.18 12.30 -18.22
CA ASP A 391 14.88 13.51 -17.81
C ASP A 391 16.27 13.53 -18.45
N LEU A 392 16.42 14.33 -19.50
CA LEU A 392 17.66 14.57 -20.22
C LEU A 392 18.28 15.89 -19.74
N ASP A 393 19.46 15.84 -19.12
CA ASP A 393 20.23 17.06 -18.85
C ASP A 393 20.82 17.58 -20.17
N LEU A 394 20.11 18.54 -20.77
CA LEU A 394 20.53 19.20 -22.02
C LEU A 394 21.88 19.92 -21.90
N SER A 395 22.38 20.21 -20.68
CA SER A 395 23.68 20.86 -20.50
C SER A 395 24.86 19.93 -20.82
N ASP A 396 24.65 18.61 -20.84
CA ASP A 396 25.67 17.63 -21.20
C ASP A 396 25.82 17.45 -22.72
N VAL A 397 24.81 17.82 -23.50
CA VAL A 397 24.86 17.72 -24.97
C VAL A 397 25.47 18.98 -25.58
N SER A 398 26.77 18.92 -25.87
CA SER A 398 27.58 20.08 -26.28
C SER A 398 27.09 20.87 -27.50
N ILE A 399 26.38 20.22 -28.44
CA ILE A 399 25.85 20.87 -29.65
C ILE A 399 24.41 21.39 -29.50
N ALA A 400 23.71 21.04 -28.41
CA ALA A 400 22.31 21.37 -28.23
C ALA A 400 22.06 22.89 -28.13
N GLY A 401 20.97 23.35 -28.72
CA GLY A 401 20.51 24.74 -28.71
C GLY A 401 20.60 25.44 -30.07
N THR A 402 20.34 26.74 -30.05
CA THR A 402 20.37 27.61 -31.24
C THR A 402 21.69 28.37 -31.31
N TRP A 403 22.31 28.36 -32.48
CA TRP A 403 23.63 28.93 -32.74
C TRP A 403 23.59 29.86 -33.93
N THR A 404 24.22 31.03 -33.82
CA THR A 404 24.42 31.95 -34.94
C THR A 404 25.71 31.62 -35.66
N ILE A 405 25.71 31.59 -37.00
CA ILE A 405 26.93 31.40 -37.79
C ILE A 405 27.73 32.70 -37.79
N ASN A 406 28.87 32.74 -37.11
CA ASN A 406 29.70 33.95 -37.05
C ASN A 406 30.64 34.08 -38.24
N GLU A 407 31.20 32.96 -38.65
CA GLU A 407 32.24 32.90 -39.68
C GLU A 407 32.16 31.56 -40.41
N ILE A 408 32.43 31.61 -41.70
CA ILE A 408 32.67 30.43 -42.54
C ILE A 408 34.03 30.61 -43.18
N GLY A 409 34.87 29.58 -43.08
CA GLY A 409 36.21 29.64 -43.63
C GLY A 409 36.70 28.32 -44.18
N VAL A 410 37.83 28.43 -44.85
CA VAL A 410 38.55 27.30 -45.44
C VAL A 410 40.00 27.34 -45.00
N TYR A 411 40.56 26.15 -44.85
CA TYR A 411 41.99 25.95 -44.69
C TYR A 411 42.56 25.47 -46.02
N SER A 412 43.48 26.25 -46.57
CA SER A 412 44.19 25.96 -47.81
C SER A 412 45.65 25.65 -47.52
N ASP A 413 46.14 24.56 -48.10
CA ASP A 413 47.54 24.12 -48.00
C ASP A 413 48.17 24.17 -49.39
N LEU A 414 48.92 25.23 -49.67
CA LEU A 414 49.65 25.39 -50.91
C LEU A 414 51.05 24.84 -50.74
N PHE A 415 51.18 23.55 -51.00
CA PHE A 415 52.47 22.86 -51.11
C PHE A 415 53.34 23.00 -49.85
N THR A 416 52.79 22.90 -48.64
CA THR A 416 53.60 22.97 -47.39
C THR A 416 54.71 21.91 -47.29
N TRP A 417 54.66 20.87 -48.13
CA TRP A 417 55.75 19.89 -48.29
C TRP A 417 56.96 20.44 -49.06
N GLU A 418 56.82 21.61 -49.71
CA GLU A 418 57.88 22.33 -50.40
C GLU A 418 58.39 23.50 -49.56
N THR A 419 59.67 23.84 -49.73
CA THR A 419 60.33 24.91 -48.93
C THR A 419 59.79 26.33 -49.17
N TRP A 420 59.03 26.53 -50.25
CA TRP A 420 58.41 27.81 -50.63
C TRP A 420 56.90 27.82 -50.41
N GLY A 421 56.30 26.68 -50.04
CA GLY A 421 54.86 26.57 -49.84
C GLY A 421 54.38 27.32 -48.60
N TRP A 422 53.06 27.48 -48.50
CA TRP A 422 52.40 28.09 -47.35
C TRP A 422 51.05 27.44 -47.10
N GLU A 423 50.58 27.57 -45.86
CA GLU A 423 49.21 27.29 -45.46
C GLU A 423 48.53 28.58 -45.02
N LYS A 424 47.21 28.63 -45.15
CA LYS A 424 46.43 29.72 -44.57
C LYS A 424 45.00 29.30 -44.25
N ASN A 425 44.45 29.94 -43.22
CA ASN A 425 43.02 30.02 -43.02
C ASN A 425 42.53 31.32 -43.68
N GLU A 426 41.44 31.24 -44.42
CA GLU A 426 40.79 32.39 -45.04
C GLU A 426 39.28 32.29 -44.88
N LEU A 427 38.60 33.43 -44.74
CA LEU A 427 37.14 33.46 -44.72
C LEU A 427 36.61 33.17 -46.13
N LEU A 428 35.64 32.28 -46.23
CA LEU A 428 35.16 31.80 -47.52
C LEU A 428 34.43 32.91 -48.30
N ASN A 429 33.80 33.86 -47.61
CA ASN A 429 33.17 35.03 -48.20
C ASN A 429 34.17 36.04 -48.81
N ASN A 430 35.48 35.91 -48.56
CA ASN A 430 36.51 36.65 -49.29
C ASN A 430 36.74 36.11 -50.71
N TYR A 431 36.41 34.85 -50.96
CA TYR A 431 36.49 34.22 -52.29
C TYR A 431 35.13 34.11 -52.99
N LEU A 432 34.09 33.81 -52.21
CA LEU A 432 32.73 33.53 -52.67
C LEU A 432 31.77 34.49 -51.93
N PRO A 433 31.55 35.71 -52.42
CA PRO A 433 30.84 36.75 -51.67
C PRO A 433 29.44 36.34 -51.19
N SER A 434 28.74 35.48 -51.93
CA SER A 434 27.40 34.98 -51.58
C SER A 434 27.40 34.13 -50.30
N ALA A 435 28.53 33.50 -49.93
CA ALA A 435 28.67 32.79 -48.65
C ALA A 435 28.49 33.72 -47.43
N GLY A 436 28.63 35.04 -47.62
CA GLY A 436 28.39 36.03 -46.57
C GLY A 436 26.93 36.08 -46.08
N LYS A 437 25.96 35.59 -46.87
CA LYS A 437 24.55 35.49 -46.47
C LYS A 437 24.27 34.33 -45.51
N GLU A 438 25.26 33.49 -45.24
CA GLU A 438 25.11 32.50 -44.15
C GLU A 438 25.38 33.11 -42.77
N LEU A 439 26.03 34.28 -42.70
CA LEU A 439 26.54 34.84 -41.44
C LEU A 439 25.47 35.43 -40.52
N ASP A 440 24.22 35.53 -40.98
CA ASP A 440 23.06 35.88 -40.16
C ASP A 440 22.10 34.69 -39.96
N ASN A 441 22.45 33.52 -40.49
CA ASN A 441 21.67 32.30 -40.30
C ASN A 441 21.83 31.75 -38.89
N THR A 442 20.79 31.07 -38.42
CA THR A 442 20.81 30.37 -37.14
C THR A 442 20.58 28.88 -37.34
N ILE A 443 21.36 28.07 -36.65
CA ILE A 443 21.27 26.62 -36.66
C ILE A 443 20.75 26.17 -35.30
N THR A 444 19.65 25.43 -35.27
CA THR A 444 19.08 24.87 -34.05
C THR A 444 19.21 23.36 -34.04
N PHE A 445 19.82 22.84 -32.98
CA PHE A 445 19.86 21.42 -32.67
C PHE A 445 18.95 21.14 -31.47
N VAL A 446 17.87 20.39 -31.70
CA VAL A 446 16.96 19.89 -30.67
C VAL A 446 17.35 18.45 -30.36
N VAL A 447 17.53 18.13 -29.08
CA VAL A 447 17.77 16.76 -28.61
C VAL A 447 16.41 16.10 -28.41
N GLU A 448 16.21 14.94 -29.04
CA GLU A 448 15.00 14.13 -28.89
C GLU A 448 15.23 12.89 -28.02
N GLY A 449 16.48 12.44 -27.90
CA GLY A 449 16.88 11.36 -27.00
C GLY A 449 18.31 10.91 -27.22
N VAL A 450 18.64 9.73 -26.70
CA VAL A 450 19.94 9.06 -26.89
C VAL A 450 19.76 7.66 -27.48
N ASN A 451 20.68 7.26 -28.34
CA ASN A 451 20.80 5.92 -28.92
C ASN A 451 22.05 5.25 -28.34
N GLY A 452 21.89 4.53 -27.23
CA GLY A 452 23.01 4.07 -26.41
C GLY A 452 23.65 5.25 -25.65
N GLU A 453 24.86 5.65 -26.03
CA GLU A 453 25.55 6.84 -25.48
C GLU A 453 25.50 8.06 -26.42
N ASN A 454 24.87 7.94 -27.60
CA ASN A 454 24.92 8.94 -28.66
C ASN A 454 23.63 9.78 -28.69
N PRO A 455 23.67 11.09 -28.43
CA PRO A 455 22.48 11.93 -28.53
C PRO A 455 22.06 12.13 -29.99
N TYR A 456 20.74 12.18 -30.22
CA TYR A 456 20.13 12.43 -31.51
C TYR A 456 18.96 13.40 -31.41
N GLY A 457 18.54 13.95 -32.55
CA GLY A 457 17.28 14.68 -32.64
C GLY A 457 17.11 15.42 -33.95
N THR A 458 16.49 16.59 -33.89
CA THR A 458 16.16 17.40 -35.07
C THR A 458 17.08 18.61 -35.25
N PHE A 459 17.31 18.93 -36.52
CA PHE A 459 18.15 20.03 -36.99
C PHE A 459 17.30 21.01 -37.79
N GLU A 460 17.53 22.30 -37.62
CA GLU A 460 16.95 23.34 -38.47
C GLU A 460 17.98 24.42 -38.78
N ASN A 461 18.16 24.74 -40.06
CA ASN A 461 18.91 25.90 -40.53
C ASN A 461 17.94 27.00 -40.94
N ASN A 462 17.84 28.05 -40.14
CA ASN A 462 16.94 29.17 -40.37
C ASN A 462 17.68 30.32 -41.04
N ALA A 463 17.19 30.73 -42.22
CA ALA A 463 17.66 31.92 -42.91
C ALA A 463 17.54 33.16 -42.00
N GLY A 464 18.53 34.04 -42.10
CA GLY A 464 18.65 35.22 -41.28
C GLY A 464 17.68 36.35 -41.66
N ALA A 465 18.08 37.58 -41.34
CA ALA A 465 17.27 38.77 -41.57
C ALA A 465 17.02 39.06 -43.05
N ASP A 466 17.90 38.57 -43.93
CA ASP A 466 17.74 38.68 -45.38
C ASP A 466 16.81 37.62 -45.99
N SER A 467 16.43 36.59 -45.23
CA SER A 467 15.63 35.45 -45.69
C SER A 467 16.27 34.69 -46.86
N GLU A 468 17.59 34.78 -47.02
CA GLU A 468 18.36 34.07 -48.03
C GLU A 468 19.31 33.07 -47.37
N TYR A 469 19.68 32.03 -48.11
CA TYR A 469 20.84 31.20 -47.77
C TYR A 469 21.97 31.61 -48.71
N GLY A 470 23.21 31.58 -48.24
CA GLY A 470 24.36 31.82 -49.10
C GLY A 470 24.44 30.76 -50.19
N ASP A 471 25.16 31.05 -51.27
CA ASP A 471 25.60 30.03 -52.22
C ASP A 471 27.13 30.06 -52.30
N PHE A 472 27.70 29.00 -52.86
CA PHE A 472 29.15 28.91 -53.05
C PHE A 472 29.52 29.14 -54.52
N VAL A 473 28.96 30.19 -55.12
CA VAL A 473 29.24 30.60 -56.50
C VAL A 473 30.18 31.82 -56.53
N SER A 474 31.20 31.76 -57.37
CA SER A 474 32.14 32.87 -57.62
C SER A 474 31.54 33.87 -58.61
N ASP A 475 31.70 35.16 -58.32
CA ASP A 475 31.35 36.26 -59.24
C ASP A 475 32.52 36.65 -60.18
N ASP A 476 33.69 36.03 -59.99
CA ASP A 476 34.86 36.22 -60.85
C ASP A 476 34.72 35.41 -62.14
N THR A 477 34.21 36.07 -63.18
CA THR A 477 34.05 35.49 -64.53
C THR A 477 35.36 35.06 -65.20
N SER A 478 36.53 35.33 -64.62
CA SER A 478 37.81 34.81 -65.10
C SER A 478 38.10 33.36 -64.65
N TRP A 479 37.33 32.83 -63.69
CA TRP A 479 37.54 31.49 -63.16
C TRP A 479 36.98 30.42 -64.13
N PRO A 480 37.73 29.32 -64.39
CA PRO A 480 37.25 28.22 -65.24
C PRO A 480 35.98 27.53 -64.73
N GLU A 481 35.87 27.43 -63.40
CA GLU A 481 34.72 26.91 -62.67
C GLU A 481 34.25 27.97 -61.68
N THR A 482 32.95 28.16 -61.59
CA THR A 482 32.35 29.20 -60.74
C THR A 482 31.39 28.65 -59.70
N ASP A 483 30.86 27.44 -59.85
CA ASP A 483 29.93 26.83 -58.90
C ASP A 483 30.64 25.78 -58.03
N PHE A 484 30.78 26.07 -56.74
CA PHE A 484 31.42 25.18 -55.77
C PHE A 484 30.44 24.68 -54.70
N ASN A 485 29.13 24.71 -54.96
CA ASN A 485 28.12 24.28 -53.97
C ASN A 485 28.31 22.82 -53.55
N SER A 486 28.57 21.91 -54.50
CA SER A 486 28.84 20.49 -54.19
C SER A 486 30.07 20.29 -53.30
N ARG A 487 31.04 21.21 -53.38
CA ARG A 487 32.30 21.17 -52.63
C ARG A 487 32.13 21.73 -51.22
N PHE A 488 31.43 22.86 -51.06
CA PHE A 488 31.38 23.61 -49.79
C PHE A 488 30.03 23.58 -49.06
N ARG A 489 28.93 23.09 -49.66
CA ARG A 489 27.68 22.86 -48.91
C ARG A 489 27.84 21.65 -48.00
N LYS A 490 28.23 21.90 -46.75
CA LYS A 490 28.43 20.88 -45.70
C LYS A 490 27.40 20.92 -44.59
N VAL A 491 26.53 21.92 -44.60
CA VAL A 491 25.36 22.02 -43.72
C VAL A 491 24.15 22.30 -44.63
N PRO A 492 23.07 21.51 -44.56
CA PRO A 492 21.89 21.71 -45.41
C PRO A 492 21.16 23.02 -45.06
N THR A 493 20.39 23.54 -46.00
CA THR A 493 19.56 24.75 -45.84
C THR A 493 18.16 24.44 -45.30
N GLU A 494 17.80 23.17 -45.19
CA GLU A 494 16.49 22.71 -44.73
C GLU A 494 16.58 22.05 -43.36
N SER A 495 15.43 21.71 -42.78
CA SER A 495 15.36 20.89 -41.59
C SER A 495 15.78 19.44 -41.87
N GLY A 496 16.22 18.74 -40.83
CA GLY A 496 16.65 17.34 -40.92
C GLY A 496 16.77 16.70 -39.54
N THR A 497 17.43 15.55 -39.49
CA THR A 497 17.82 14.89 -38.22
C THR A 497 19.33 14.93 -38.04
N TRP A 498 19.77 14.72 -36.80
CA TRP A 498 21.19 14.60 -36.50
C TRP A 498 21.46 13.53 -35.44
N GLU A 499 22.67 12.98 -35.47
CA GLU A 499 23.23 12.09 -34.44
C GLU A 499 24.68 12.51 -34.15
N LEU A 500 25.07 12.52 -32.88
CA LEU A 500 26.44 12.81 -32.44
C LEU A 500 27.08 11.53 -31.90
N VAL A 501 28.16 11.09 -32.55
CA VAL A 501 28.97 9.93 -32.15
C VAL A 501 30.39 10.39 -31.84
N GLY A 502 30.72 10.49 -30.54
CA GLY A 502 31.96 11.11 -30.08
C GLY A 502 32.02 12.59 -30.48
N GLU A 503 32.93 12.95 -31.37
CA GLU A 503 33.04 14.31 -31.95
C GLU A 503 32.40 14.41 -33.35
N THR A 504 31.83 13.32 -33.89
CA THR A 504 31.28 13.30 -35.25
C THR A 504 29.79 13.60 -35.22
N VAL A 505 29.39 14.68 -35.89
CA VAL A 505 27.99 15.06 -36.10
C VAL A 505 27.60 14.62 -37.50
N THR A 506 26.61 13.75 -37.60
CA THR A 506 26.00 13.38 -38.88
C THR A 506 24.64 14.06 -38.97
N ILE A 507 24.46 14.94 -39.96
CA ILE A 507 23.16 15.55 -40.28
C ILE A 507 22.59 14.83 -41.50
N ILE A 508 21.31 14.48 -41.44
CA ILE A 508 20.58 13.86 -42.55
C ILE A 508 19.44 14.81 -42.92
N ASP A 509 19.43 15.30 -44.15
CA ASP A 509 18.36 16.17 -44.62
C ASP A 509 17.07 15.38 -44.96
N ASN A 510 16.00 16.10 -45.29
CA ASN A 510 14.71 15.49 -45.64
C ASN A 510 14.75 14.60 -46.90
N GLU A 511 15.75 14.78 -47.77
CA GLU A 511 15.96 13.96 -48.97
C GLU A 511 16.82 12.72 -48.69
N GLY A 512 17.37 12.61 -47.48
CA GLY A 512 18.22 11.52 -47.02
C GLY A 512 19.71 11.69 -47.36
N ALA A 513 20.16 12.90 -47.72
CA ALA A 513 21.57 13.19 -47.93
C ALA A 513 22.30 13.35 -46.59
N GLU A 514 23.45 12.69 -46.47
CA GLU A 514 24.27 12.70 -45.26
C GLU A 514 25.36 13.78 -45.32
N PHE A 515 25.44 14.59 -44.27
CA PHE A 515 26.45 15.61 -44.07
C PHE A 515 27.23 15.29 -42.80
N VAL A 516 28.50 14.92 -42.97
CA VAL A 516 29.38 14.51 -41.87
C VAL A 516 30.32 15.66 -41.49
N LEU A 517 30.25 16.05 -40.23
CA LEU A 517 30.99 17.15 -39.63
C LEU A 517 31.69 16.66 -38.34
N THR A 518 32.76 17.35 -37.96
CA THR A 518 33.43 17.19 -36.66
C THR A 518 33.11 18.41 -35.81
N LEU A 519 32.56 18.16 -34.63
CA LEU A 519 32.29 19.15 -33.59
C LEU A 519 33.54 19.42 -32.77
N GLU A 520 33.93 20.69 -32.70
CA GLU A 520 34.95 21.19 -31.79
C GLU A 520 34.32 22.18 -30.81
N VAL A 521 34.31 21.84 -29.53
CA VAL A 521 33.79 22.72 -28.47
C VAL A 521 34.91 23.67 -28.04
N LYS A 522 34.77 24.96 -28.33
CA LYS A 522 35.75 25.98 -27.90
C LYS A 522 35.45 26.45 -26.49
N THR A 523 34.18 26.80 -26.26
CA THR A 523 33.65 27.22 -24.95
C THR A 523 32.19 26.77 -24.83
N GLY A 524 31.56 26.94 -23.66
CA GLY A 524 30.12 26.63 -23.49
C GLY A 524 29.18 27.47 -24.37
N THR A 525 29.67 28.53 -25.02
CA THR A 525 28.90 29.42 -25.89
C THR A 525 29.48 29.52 -27.30
N GLU A 526 30.54 28.76 -27.63
CA GLU A 526 31.18 28.79 -28.95
C GLU A 526 31.61 27.39 -29.38
N ILE A 527 31.20 27.00 -30.58
CA ILE A 527 31.58 25.74 -31.21
C ILE A 527 32.10 25.97 -32.62
N ALA A 528 32.82 24.99 -33.17
CA ALA A 528 33.10 24.92 -34.59
C ALA A 528 32.62 23.58 -35.16
N LEU A 529 31.92 23.64 -36.30
CA LEU A 529 31.60 22.47 -37.10
C LEU A 529 32.55 22.45 -38.29
N THR A 530 33.28 21.36 -38.46
CA THR A 530 34.30 21.27 -39.50
C THR A 530 34.10 20.06 -40.38
N SER A 531 34.47 20.17 -41.65
CA SER A 531 34.35 19.07 -42.60
C SER A 531 35.60 19.00 -43.47
N GLU A 532 36.07 17.79 -43.75
CA GLU A 532 37.13 17.58 -44.71
C GLU A 532 36.61 17.84 -46.13
N ILE A 533 37.47 18.44 -46.94
CA ILE A 533 37.21 18.69 -48.35
C ILE A 533 38.28 17.95 -49.14
N GLU A 534 37.86 17.32 -50.24
CA GLU A 534 38.78 16.63 -51.14
C GLU A 534 39.90 17.56 -51.63
N PHE A 535 41.14 17.20 -51.32
CA PHE A 535 42.32 17.93 -51.74
C PHE A 535 42.73 17.53 -53.15
N LEU A 536 42.59 18.44 -54.11
CA LEU A 536 42.76 18.16 -55.55
C LEU A 536 44.07 18.75 -56.10
N ALA A 537 45.18 18.60 -55.36
CA ALA A 537 46.47 19.20 -55.74
C ALA A 537 46.99 18.74 -57.11
N ASP A 538 46.60 17.56 -57.60
CA ASP A 538 46.95 17.07 -58.93
C ASP A 538 46.32 17.89 -60.07
N LEU A 539 45.26 18.64 -59.78
CA LEU A 539 44.58 19.54 -60.72
C LEU A 539 45.11 20.98 -60.67
N PHE A 540 46.07 21.27 -59.78
CA PHE A 540 46.66 22.60 -59.66
C PHE A 540 47.31 23.05 -60.97
N SER A 541 46.94 24.25 -61.45
CA SER A 541 47.52 24.81 -62.66
C SER A 541 48.74 25.68 -62.37
N TRP A 542 49.92 25.23 -62.79
CA TRP A 542 51.17 26.00 -62.70
C TRP A 542 51.21 27.24 -63.61
N ASP A 543 50.36 27.28 -64.63
CA ASP A 543 50.25 28.40 -65.56
C ASP A 543 49.21 29.44 -65.09
N ASN A 544 48.41 29.12 -64.06
CA ASN A 544 47.39 30.01 -63.52
C ASN A 544 48.02 30.95 -62.48
N THR A 545 47.93 32.26 -62.74
CA THR A 545 48.39 33.29 -61.79
C THR A 545 47.33 33.67 -60.75
N ASN A 546 46.10 33.14 -60.85
CA ASN A 546 45.02 33.40 -59.91
C ASN A 546 45.05 32.36 -58.78
N TYR A 547 45.87 32.63 -57.77
CA TYR A 547 46.00 31.75 -56.60
C TYR A 547 44.69 31.59 -55.81
N SER A 548 43.79 32.57 -55.81
CA SER A 548 42.51 32.48 -55.11
C SER A 548 41.57 31.43 -55.70
N TYR A 549 41.59 31.27 -57.04
CA TYR A 549 40.90 30.16 -57.70
C TYR A 549 41.50 28.82 -57.26
N GLU A 550 42.82 28.68 -57.33
CA GLU A 550 43.48 27.41 -56.98
C GLU A 550 43.29 27.05 -55.50
N GLU A 551 43.32 28.03 -54.61
CA GLU A 551 43.01 27.90 -53.18
C GLU A 551 41.59 27.36 -52.97
N THR A 552 40.61 27.89 -53.70
CA THR A 552 39.19 27.52 -53.58
C THR A 552 38.89 26.17 -54.24
N ALA A 553 39.26 26.01 -55.50
CA ALA A 553 38.92 24.85 -56.32
C ALA A 553 39.71 23.59 -55.94
N HIS A 554 41.00 23.74 -55.59
CA HIS A 554 41.90 22.59 -55.54
C HIS A 554 42.65 22.42 -54.21
N MET A 555 43.13 23.52 -53.63
CA MET A 555 44.11 23.46 -52.53
C MET A 555 43.50 23.58 -51.13
N SER A 556 42.17 23.70 -51.02
CA SER A 556 41.45 23.63 -49.74
C SER A 556 41.26 22.19 -49.27
N LYS A 557 41.59 21.91 -48.01
CA LYS A 557 41.50 20.57 -47.38
C LYS A 557 40.41 20.46 -46.33
N LYS A 558 39.99 21.58 -45.77
CA LYS A 558 39.05 21.63 -44.65
C LYS A 558 38.22 22.90 -44.75
N MET A 559 36.95 22.78 -44.41
CA MET A 559 36.02 23.88 -44.19
C MET A 559 35.60 23.88 -42.73
N TRP A 560 35.24 25.07 -42.25
CA TRP A 560 34.69 25.23 -40.91
C TRP A 560 33.59 26.29 -40.86
N TYR A 561 32.66 26.09 -39.94
CA TYR A 561 31.65 27.05 -39.49
C TYR A 561 31.96 27.34 -38.02
N ASN A 562 32.18 28.59 -37.65
CA ASN A 562 32.24 29.00 -36.25
C ASN A 562 30.87 29.49 -35.83
N LEU A 563 30.33 28.92 -34.74
CA LEU A 563 29.00 29.25 -34.26
C LEU A 563 29.03 29.71 -32.80
N SER A 564 28.13 30.61 -32.42
CA SER A 564 27.96 31.05 -31.03
C SER A 564 26.50 31.10 -30.58
N LYS A 565 26.27 30.92 -29.29
CA LYS A 565 24.97 31.07 -28.63
C LYS A 565 24.61 32.53 -28.36
#